data_AF-A0A396M9D5-F1
#
_entry.id   AF-A0A396M9D5-F1
#
_cell.length_a   1.000
_cell.length_b   1.000
_cell.length_c   1.000
_cell.angle_alpha   90.00
_cell.angle_beta   90.00
_cell.angle_gamma   90.00
#
_symmetry.space_group_name_H-M   'P 1'
#
loop_
_entity.id
_entity.type
_entity.pdbx_description
1 polymer ?
#
loop_
_entity_poly.entity_id
_entity_poly.type
_entity_poly.pdbx_seq_one_letter_code
_entity_poly.pdbx_strand_id
1 'polypeptide(L)'
;MNTRTFRFAHGADRTARLILSLCTVLWLSSCSQREGLQITANVQQIDMGRTVQIEASYTPSQGDSVREVILMPYVNGRRWGSHEFPDSNGRALLLLPLPNVGTAEIEVVAVPRDTSLWCGLKDYRPYLTGRPMPNAGLHSNKIDVDVRRRDIPQRPEHPTAFVSQWEPWFAPGSMWTTAQAVPLVGFYDFTDPDVIRQHLLWLMDSGADAVLFDWSNHIWDCKHWDERGDGVNAIVHNTELALEVMADMRDEGLPVPQAIIMPGLSNGPPATMEALNEELNWIYQYMVRNPRFKGLWYEYDGKPLTVILDTGAMGVKEGKTETAFRVPFFKQTLGWTAEQIDDLRRRNPPVDSSRFTIRWMSSQNQLTGHDKLGYWSWMDGSLKPTVTYKGDVAECTTVNPACFAENGWKAPEAWGRRDGWTYLESFKTALEHRPRMVMLHQFNEFTGQGSHGYGPDKDIFVDSYSVEYSDDYEPVSLTAPGFRGDNGGWGFYYLNLTRALVDIYNGQADDVTVMAVAPVHCKDGKISVHWTTVGVQPESFTVAIDGQTVETAAGGTGVSLSSEGLTPGDHLLTVTANGVGTRYALSPYDLDTPSAEPMPVEVSKKFRVE
;
A
#
# COMPACT_ATOMS: atom_id res chain seq x y z
N MET A 1 73.72 29.47 66.75
CA MET A 1 72.46 28.80 67.13
C MET A 1 72.47 27.38 66.56
N ASN A 2 72.66 26.41 67.46
CA ASN A 2 72.36 24.95 67.46
C ASN A 2 72.54 24.06 66.20
N THR A 3 73.74 23.46 66.11
CA THR A 3 74.07 22.00 66.20
C THR A 3 73.18 20.87 65.62
N ARG A 4 73.84 20.06 64.76
CA ARG A 4 74.15 18.59 64.87
C ARG A 4 73.20 17.48 64.32
N THR A 5 73.85 16.63 63.48
CA THR A 5 73.94 15.13 63.44
C THR A 5 72.86 14.20 62.85
N PHE A 6 73.30 13.48 61.80
CA PHE A 6 73.21 12.02 61.48
C PHE A 6 72.34 11.07 62.33
N ARG A 7 71.65 10.13 61.63
CA ARG A 7 71.64 8.67 61.90
C ARG A 7 71.08 7.83 60.73
N PHE A 8 71.56 6.59 60.66
CA PHE A 8 71.52 5.56 59.61
C PHE A 8 70.31 4.58 59.65
N ALA A 9 70.16 3.85 58.51
CA ALA A 9 69.77 2.43 58.34
C ALA A 9 68.29 2.03 58.49
N HIS A 10 67.72 1.03 57.80
CA HIS A 10 68.17 -0.11 56.96
C HIS A 10 66.97 -0.61 56.14
N GLY A 11 67.19 -1.36 55.05
CA GLY A 11 66.14 -2.18 54.43
C GLY A 11 66.47 -2.62 52.99
N ALA A 12 66.94 -3.85 52.86
CA ALA A 12 67.42 -4.47 51.62
C ALA A 12 66.27 -4.91 50.70
N ASP A 13 66.49 -4.86 49.38
CA ASP A 13 65.69 -5.59 48.40
C ASP A 13 66.59 -6.29 47.38
N ARG A 14 66.31 -7.57 47.10
CA ARG A 14 67.11 -8.49 46.28
C ARG A 14 66.18 -9.22 45.31
N THR A 15 66.44 -9.00 44.03
CA THR A 15 66.40 -9.98 42.91
C THR A 15 65.12 -10.78 42.66
N ALA A 16 64.43 -10.44 41.58
CA ALA A 16 63.40 -11.26 40.93
C ALA A 16 63.95 -11.99 39.69
N ARG A 17 63.67 -13.29 39.58
CA ARG A 17 63.66 -14.06 38.32
C ARG A 17 62.43 -14.98 38.29
N LEU A 18 61.62 -14.73 37.26
CA LEU A 18 60.73 -15.60 36.48
C LEU A 18 60.43 -17.03 37.00
N ILE A 19 59.14 -17.30 37.22
CA ILE A 19 58.50 -18.60 36.89
C ILE A 19 57.14 -18.30 36.23
N LEU A 20 56.97 -18.84 35.02
CA LEU A 20 55.74 -18.86 34.24
C LEU A 20 54.87 -20.03 34.75
N SER A 21 53.60 -19.79 35.07
CA SER A 21 52.60 -20.86 35.18
C SER A 21 51.23 -20.35 34.75
N LEU A 22 50.65 -21.11 33.81
CA LEU A 22 49.27 -21.07 33.33
C LEU A 22 48.25 -20.83 34.45
N CYS A 23 47.44 -19.79 34.30
CA CYS A 23 46.08 -19.76 34.80
C CYS A 23 45.18 -19.16 33.73
N THR A 24 44.40 -20.04 33.12
CA THR A 24 43.22 -19.80 32.30
C THR A 24 42.30 -18.82 33.02
N VAL A 25 42.28 -17.56 32.60
CA VAL A 25 41.23 -16.63 33.02
C VAL A 25 40.05 -16.89 32.09
N LEU A 26 39.22 -17.85 32.49
CA LEU A 26 37.80 -17.88 32.12
C LEU A 26 37.19 -16.60 32.68
N TRP A 27 37.14 -15.56 31.86
CA TRP A 27 36.16 -14.49 32.04
C TRP A 27 34.79 -15.07 31.69
N LEU A 28 34.24 -15.83 32.64
CA LEU A 28 32.79 -15.91 32.79
C LEU A 28 32.33 -14.53 33.24
N SER A 29 32.20 -13.61 32.28
CA SER A 29 31.21 -12.57 32.43
C SER A 29 29.88 -13.29 32.48
N SER A 30 29.38 -13.53 33.68
CA SER A 30 27.95 -13.56 33.90
C SER A 30 27.42 -12.19 33.46
N CYS A 31 27.19 -12.02 32.17
CA CYS A 31 26.30 -11.01 31.67
C CYS A 31 24.96 -11.35 32.32
N SER A 32 24.60 -10.62 33.38
CA SER A 32 23.18 -10.37 33.58
C SER A 32 22.74 -9.73 32.27
N GLN A 33 21.98 -10.46 31.44
CA GLN A 33 21.27 -9.85 30.33
C GLN A 33 20.45 -8.71 30.95
N ARG A 34 20.91 -7.47 30.73
CA ARG A 34 20.12 -6.30 31.13
C ARG A 34 18.87 -6.38 30.28
N GLU A 35 17.72 -6.43 30.95
CA GLU A 35 16.46 -6.04 30.34
C GLU A 35 16.70 -4.76 29.54
N GLY A 36 16.25 -4.73 28.31
CA GLY A 36 16.58 -3.61 27.44
C GLY A 36 15.93 -3.72 26.09
N LEU A 37 15.61 -2.55 25.56
CA LEU A 37 15.28 -2.35 24.17
C LEU A 37 16.41 -1.53 23.56
N GLN A 38 17.01 -2.01 22.48
CA GLN A 38 18.02 -1.29 21.73
C GLN A 38 17.60 -1.22 20.27
N ILE A 39 17.91 -0.11 19.62
CA ILE A 39 17.66 0.11 18.20
C ILE A 39 18.94 0.52 17.48
N THR A 40 19.04 0.14 16.21
CA THR A 40 20.05 0.61 15.25
C THR A 40 19.38 0.98 13.93
N ALA A 41 19.86 2.03 13.27
CA ALA A 41 19.42 2.42 11.94
C ALA A 41 20.43 1.96 10.89
N ASN A 42 19.95 1.55 9.72
CA ASN A 42 20.81 1.21 8.59
C ASN A 42 21.57 2.43 8.02
N VAL A 43 21.02 3.63 8.19
CA VAL A 43 21.60 4.90 7.72
C VAL A 43 21.48 6.00 8.79
N GLN A 44 22.36 6.99 8.73
CA GLN A 44 22.30 8.22 9.54
C GLN A 44 21.68 9.40 8.78
N GLN A 45 21.43 9.21 7.49
CA GLN A 45 20.94 10.26 6.61
C GLN A 45 20.13 9.62 5.49
N ILE A 46 19.02 10.23 5.12
CA ILE A 46 18.10 9.73 4.11
C ILE A 46 17.45 10.89 3.36
N ASP A 47 16.92 10.65 2.16
CA ASP A 47 16.14 11.64 1.43
C ASP A 47 14.68 11.63 1.88
N MET A 48 14.01 12.78 1.85
CA MET A 48 12.60 12.90 2.22
C MET A 48 11.71 11.95 1.39
N GLY A 49 10.76 11.31 2.06
CA GLY A 49 9.86 10.30 1.50
C GLY A 49 10.44 8.90 1.39
N ARG A 50 11.75 8.72 1.60
CA ARG A 50 12.40 7.41 1.65
C ARG A 50 12.37 6.82 3.07
N THR A 51 12.76 5.57 3.17
CA THR A 51 12.59 4.73 4.35
C THR A 51 13.90 4.50 5.08
N VAL A 52 13.88 4.66 6.40
CA VAL A 52 14.93 4.17 7.28
C VAL A 52 14.53 2.81 7.81
N GLN A 53 15.46 1.87 7.81
CA GLN A 53 15.28 0.56 8.43
C GLN A 53 15.83 0.59 9.85
N ILE A 54 14.96 0.35 10.82
CA ILE A 54 15.30 0.27 12.24
C ILE A 54 15.28 -1.18 12.67
N GLU A 55 16.45 -1.71 13.04
CA GLU A 55 16.54 -3.01 13.71
C GLU A 55 16.37 -2.81 15.20
N ALA A 56 15.36 -3.44 15.79
CA ALA A 56 15.10 -3.44 17.22
C ALA A 56 15.47 -4.78 17.84
N SER A 57 16.12 -4.75 19.00
CA SER A 57 16.45 -5.91 19.82
C SER A 57 15.87 -5.72 21.22
N TYR A 58 14.82 -6.48 21.54
CA TYR A 58 14.18 -6.54 22.84
C TYR A 58 14.68 -7.74 23.63
N THR A 59 15.20 -7.49 24.83
CA THR A 59 15.56 -8.53 25.81
C THR A 59 14.57 -8.47 26.97
N PRO A 60 13.71 -9.49 27.14
CA PRO A 60 12.72 -9.49 28.20
C PRO A 60 13.34 -9.57 29.59
N SER A 61 12.61 -9.06 30.58
CA SER A 61 12.90 -9.29 31.98
C SER A 61 12.78 -10.77 32.36
N GLN A 62 13.42 -11.18 33.46
CA GLN A 62 13.27 -12.56 33.95
C GLN A 62 11.80 -12.89 34.22
N GLY A 63 11.24 -13.84 33.46
CA GLY A 63 9.86 -14.29 33.59
C GLY A 63 8.92 -13.76 32.51
N ASP A 64 9.33 -12.73 31.76
CA ASP A 64 8.54 -12.16 30.67
C ASP A 64 8.84 -12.84 29.34
N SER A 65 7.90 -12.75 28.40
CA SER A 65 8.04 -13.30 27.06
C SER A 65 8.16 -12.21 25.99
N VAL A 66 9.01 -12.44 24.98
CA VAL A 66 9.08 -11.60 23.76
C VAL A 66 7.72 -11.50 23.05
N ARG A 67 6.83 -12.47 23.25
CA ARG A 67 5.49 -12.49 22.66
C ARG A 67 4.48 -11.59 23.37
N GLU A 68 4.81 -11.10 24.57
CA GLU A 68 3.93 -10.29 25.43
C GLU A 68 4.13 -8.79 25.23
N VAL A 69 4.93 -8.38 24.24
CA VAL A 69 5.13 -6.97 23.89
C VAL A 69 4.84 -6.72 22.42
N ILE A 70 4.49 -5.47 22.14
CA ILE A 70 4.56 -4.87 20.80
C ILE A 70 5.57 -3.72 20.84
N LEU A 71 6.25 -3.50 19.73
CA LEU A 71 7.20 -2.41 19.56
C LEU A 71 6.53 -1.29 18.77
N MET A 72 6.54 -0.09 19.34
CA MET A 72 5.89 1.08 18.78
C MET A 72 6.94 2.14 18.47
N PRO A 73 7.17 2.48 17.20
CA PRO A 73 8.09 3.55 16.82
C PRO A 73 7.48 4.94 17.00
N TYR A 74 8.34 5.88 17.36
CA TYR A 74 8.07 7.30 17.51
C TYR A 74 9.14 8.10 16.78
N VAL A 75 8.71 9.14 16.08
CA VAL A 75 9.58 10.13 15.45
C VAL A 75 9.27 11.48 16.07
N ASN A 76 10.29 12.17 16.57
CA ASN A 76 10.16 13.47 17.25
C ASN A 76 9.12 13.43 18.39
N GLY A 77 9.10 12.33 19.15
CA GLY A 77 8.17 12.11 20.27
C GLY A 77 6.70 11.88 19.86
N ARG A 78 6.43 11.62 18.58
CA ARG A 78 5.10 11.38 18.01
C ARG A 78 5.03 10.00 17.36
N ARG A 79 3.90 9.31 17.52
CA ARG A 79 3.68 7.98 16.96
C ARG A 79 3.79 8.06 15.44
N TRP A 80 4.70 7.29 14.86
CA TRP A 80 4.94 7.23 13.43
C TRP A 80 5.56 5.89 13.05
N GLY A 81 5.07 5.23 12.01
CA GLY A 81 5.52 3.88 11.63
C GLY A 81 4.47 2.80 11.87
N SER A 82 4.59 1.61 11.29
CA SER A 82 3.84 0.42 11.74
C SER A 82 4.24 0.00 13.16
N HIS A 83 3.37 -0.69 13.89
CA HIS A 83 3.76 -1.38 15.12
C HIS A 83 4.23 -2.79 14.77
N GLU A 84 5.24 -3.29 15.46
CA GLU A 84 5.87 -4.57 15.12
C GLU A 84 5.96 -5.53 16.29
N PHE A 85 6.04 -6.82 15.97
CA PHE A 85 6.06 -7.91 16.93
C PHE A 85 7.45 -8.55 16.92
N PRO A 86 8.16 -8.61 18.06
CA PRO A 86 9.45 -9.28 18.12
C PRO A 86 9.35 -10.77 17.75
N ASP A 87 10.35 -11.26 17.02
CA ASP A 87 10.52 -12.67 16.74
C ASP A 87 10.88 -13.47 18.01
N SER A 88 11.10 -14.78 17.87
CA SER A 88 11.48 -15.63 19.01
C SER A 88 12.81 -15.25 19.67
N ASN A 89 13.65 -14.46 18.98
CA ASN A 89 14.92 -13.95 19.48
C ASN A 89 14.81 -12.50 20.00
N GLY A 90 13.58 -11.94 20.05
CA GLY A 90 13.35 -10.56 20.47
C GLY A 90 13.69 -9.52 19.41
N ARG A 91 13.86 -9.90 18.14
CA ARG A 91 14.22 -8.97 17.05
C ARG A 91 13.00 -8.52 16.26
N ALA A 92 12.99 -7.27 15.83
CA ALA A 92 12.01 -6.75 14.87
C ALA A 92 12.67 -5.78 13.90
N LEU A 93 12.13 -5.70 12.68
CA LEU A 93 12.49 -4.70 11.69
C LEU A 93 11.35 -3.71 11.57
N LEU A 94 11.62 -2.41 11.77
CA LEU A 94 10.64 -1.35 11.56
C LEU A 94 11.06 -0.52 10.34
N LEU A 95 10.14 -0.37 9.39
CA LEU A 95 10.34 0.44 8.19
C LEU A 95 9.71 1.82 8.42
N LEU A 96 10.52 2.86 8.52
CA LEU A 96 10.08 4.22 8.86
C LEU A 96 10.28 5.17 7.68
N PRO A 97 9.24 5.42 6.85
CA PRO A 97 9.30 6.44 5.81
C PRO A 97 9.31 7.84 6.44
N LEU A 98 10.18 8.75 6.02
CA LEU A 98 10.34 10.06 6.66
C LEU A 98 10.04 11.21 5.68
N PRO A 99 8.89 11.89 5.76
CA PRO A 99 8.45 12.86 4.74
C PRO A 99 9.02 14.27 4.89
N ASN A 100 9.53 14.62 6.07
CA ASN A 100 9.87 15.99 6.45
C ASN A 100 11.38 16.20 6.55
N VAL A 101 11.87 17.25 5.87
CA VAL A 101 13.28 17.66 5.89
C VAL A 101 13.66 18.14 7.29
N GLY A 102 14.84 17.73 7.75
CA GLY A 102 15.38 18.06 9.07
C GLY A 102 15.78 16.81 9.85
N THR A 103 16.17 16.99 11.10
CA THR A 103 16.53 15.87 11.97
C THR A 103 15.28 15.16 12.47
N ALA A 104 15.21 13.86 12.24
CA ALA A 104 14.22 12.95 12.83
C ALA A 104 14.86 12.21 14.01
N GLU A 105 14.42 12.52 15.23
CA GLU A 105 14.77 11.77 16.44
C GLU A 105 13.86 10.54 16.55
N ILE A 106 14.44 9.35 16.54
CA ILE A 106 13.73 8.06 16.53
C ILE A 106 13.91 7.37 17.87
N GLU A 107 12.78 6.94 18.43
CA GLU A 107 12.70 6.11 19.63
C GLU A 107 11.67 4.98 19.41
N VAL A 108 11.90 3.83 20.02
CA VAL A 108 10.93 2.72 20.04
C VAL A 108 10.56 2.44 21.49
N VAL A 109 9.27 2.23 21.73
CA VAL A 109 8.75 1.86 23.06
C VAL A 109 8.16 0.46 22.97
N ALA A 110 8.60 -0.42 23.86
CA ALA A 110 7.93 -1.70 24.09
C ALA A 110 6.74 -1.50 25.05
N VAL A 111 5.55 -1.90 24.61
CA VAL A 111 4.33 -1.84 25.44
C VAL A 111 3.69 -3.22 25.56
N PRO A 112 2.98 -3.51 26.68
CA PRO A 112 2.33 -4.80 26.88
C PRO A 112 1.32 -5.12 25.78
N ARG A 113 1.38 -6.35 25.27
CA ARG A 113 0.49 -6.89 24.24
C ARG A 113 -0.67 -7.67 24.88
N ASP A 114 -1.87 -7.41 24.40
CA ASP A 114 -3.01 -8.31 24.52
C ASP A 114 -2.91 -9.42 23.45
N THR A 115 -2.49 -10.62 23.86
CA THR A 115 -2.31 -11.77 22.96
C THR A 115 -3.62 -12.38 22.47
N SER A 116 -4.77 -11.95 23.02
CA SER A 116 -6.09 -12.37 22.54
C SER A 116 -6.61 -11.57 21.35
N LEU A 117 -5.91 -10.49 20.99
CA LEU A 117 -6.27 -9.59 19.89
C LEU A 117 -5.19 -9.63 18.80
N TRP A 118 -5.62 -9.59 17.54
CA TRP A 118 -4.73 -9.63 16.39
C TRP A 118 -3.73 -8.45 16.42
N CYS A 119 -4.21 -7.23 16.60
CA CYS A 119 -3.38 -6.02 16.61
C CYS A 119 -2.56 -5.87 17.90
N GLY A 120 -2.96 -6.55 18.97
CA GLY A 120 -2.19 -6.59 20.21
C GLY A 120 -2.59 -5.58 21.28
N LEU A 121 -3.59 -4.73 21.08
CA LEU A 121 -4.13 -3.82 22.10
C LEU A 121 -5.65 -3.71 21.96
N LYS A 122 -6.33 -3.73 23.11
CA LYS A 122 -7.78 -3.51 23.17
C LYS A 122 -8.18 -2.07 22.89
N ASP A 123 -7.37 -1.13 23.34
CA ASP A 123 -7.50 0.29 23.01
C ASP A 123 -6.66 0.57 21.77
N TYR A 124 -7.29 0.94 20.66
CA TYR A 124 -6.59 1.23 19.42
C TYR A 124 -5.94 2.62 19.41
N ARG A 125 -6.33 3.53 20.32
CA ARG A 125 -5.86 4.93 20.32
C ARG A 125 -4.34 5.08 20.38
N PRO A 126 -3.57 4.25 21.10
CA PRO A 126 -2.11 4.30 21.07
C PRO A 126 -1.50 4.03 19.69
N TYR A 127 -2.18 3.27 18.81
CA TYR A 127 -1.67 3.01 17.46
C TYR A 127 -1.74 4.22 16.54
N LEU A 128 -2.57 5.20 16.90
CA LEU A 128 -2.86 6.31 16.00
C LEU A 128 -1.61 7.15 15.75
N THR A 129 -1.33 7.43 14.48
CA THR A 129 -0.26 8.34 14.06
C THR A 129 -0.44 9.72 14.71
N GLY A 130 0.67 10.39 15.02
CA GLY A 130 0.69 11.71 15.67
C GLY A 130 0.43 11.69 17.19
N ARG A 131 0.11 10.54 17.79
CA ARG A 131 -0.07 10.44 19.25
C ARG A 131 1.24 10.68 20.00
N PRO A 132 1.23 11.41 21.13
CA PRO A 132 2.44 11.62 21.92
C PRO A 132 3.02 10.29 22.43
N MET A 133 4.34 10.20 22.43
CA MET A 133 5.05 9.08 23.06
C MET A 133 4.70 8.96 24.55
N PRO A 134 4.40 7.76 25.05
CA PRO A 134 4.07 7.56 26.45
C PRO A 134 5.32 7.69 27.33
N ASN A 135 5.17 8.26 28.53
CA ASN A 135 6.26 8.30 29.52
C ASN A 135 6.53 6.91 30.14
N ALA A 136 5.54 6.02 30.12
CA ALA A 136 5.65 4.66 30.65
C ALA A 136 6.06 3.67 29.54
N GLY A 137 6.57 2.51 29.93
CA GLY A 137 7.07 1.48 29.03
C GLY A 137 8.60 1.40 29.04
N LEU A 138 9.15 0.42 28.32
CA LEU A 138 10.60 0.29 28.13
C LEU A 138 10.97 1.03 26.84
N HIS A 139 11.78 2.08 26.98
CA HIS A 139 12.24 2.93 25.88
C HIS A 139 13.58 2.44 25.35
N SER A 140 13.78 2.58 24.04
CA SER A 140 15.07 2.32 23.40
C SER A 140 16.10 3.42 23.68
N ASN A 141 17.34 3.23 23.20
CA ASN A 141 18.20 4.37 22.90
C ASN A 141 17.56 5.26 21.82
N LYS A 142 18.01 6.52 21.74
CA LYS A 142 17.63 7.44 20.67
C LYS A 142 18.56 7.33 19.46
N ILE A 143 18.02 7.57 18.27
CA ILE A 143 18.79 7.71 17.03
C ILE A 143 18.34 8.97 16.31
N ASP A 144 19.29 9.78 15.86
CA ASP A 144 19.01 10.91 14.97
C ASP A 144 19.30 10.51 13.52
N VAL A 145 18.36 10.82 12.63
CA VAL A 145 18.53 10.69 11.17
C VAL A 145 18.37 12.06 10.51
N ASP A 146 19.33 12.47 9.69
CA ASP A 146 19.24 13.68 8.86
C ASP A 146 18.39 13.41 7.61
N VAL A 147 17.18 13.98 7.55
CA VAL A 147 16.30 13.88 6.38
C VAL A 147 16.59 15.05 5.45
N ARG A 148 17.11 14.75 4.28
CA ARG A 148 17.47 15.74 3.27
C ARG A 148 16.36 15.99 2.28
N ARG A 149 16.34 17.21 1.77
CA ARG A 149 15.49 17.55 0.64
C ARG A 149 15.91 16.75 -0.58
N ARG A 150 14.95 16.09 -1.21
CA ARG A 150 15.11 15.37 -2.48
C ARG A 150 14.65 16.24 -3.64
N ASP A 151 15.39 16.18 -4.75
CA ASP A 151 14.90 16.71 -6.02
C ASP A 151 14.06 15.64 -6.71
N ILE A 152 12.80 15.96 -7.00
CA ILE A 152 11.87 15.06 -7.69
C ILE A 152 11.62 15.66 -9.07
N PRO A 153 12.05 14.99 -10.16
CA PRO A 153 11.99 15.57 -11.48
C PRO A 153 10.53 15.81 -11.91
N GLN A 154 10.32 16.93 -12.60
CA GLN A 154 9.07 17.15 -13.33
C GLN A 154 8.83 16.00 -14.30
N ARG A 155 7.59 15.54 -14.38
CA ARG A 155 7.28 14.43 -15.26
C ARG A 155 7.17 14.88 -16.71
N PRO A 156 7.59 14.04 -17.66
CA PRO A 156 7.41 14.35 -19.06
C PRO A 156 5.91 14.27 -19.41
N GLU A 157 5.48 15.07 -20.39
CA GLU A 157 4.15 14.91 -20.95
C GLU A 157 4.05 13.57 -21.69
N HIS A 158 2.97 12.84 -21.41
CA HIS A 158 2.69 11.53 -22.00
C HIS A 158 1.24 11.49 -22.51
N PRO A 159 0.95 10.70 -23.56
CA PRO A 159 -0.40 10.62 -24.13
C PRO A 159 -1.42 9.94 -23.19
N THR A 160 -0.92 9.20 -22.20
CA THR A 160 -1.70 8.49 -21.19
C THR A 160 -1.43 9.11 -19.84
N ALA A 161 -2.49 9.39 -19.08
CA ALA A 161 -2.37 9.76 -17.68
C ALA A 161 -2.62 8.55 -16.77
N PHE A 162 -1.76 8.39 -15.77
CA PHE A 162 -1.94 7.43 -14.69
C PHE A 162 -2.66 8.10 -13.52
N VAL A 163 -3.80 7.55 -13.12
CA VAL A 163 -4.63 8.13 -12.07
C VAL A 163 -4.69 7.16 -10.91
N SER A 164 -4.14 7.52 -9.75
CA SER A 164 -4.32 6.72 -8.54
C SER A 164 -5.68 6.98 -7.93
N GLN A 165 -6.44 5.91 -7.68
CA GLN A 165 -7.58 6.00 -6.77
C GLN A 165 -7.05 6.16 -5.34
N TRP A 166 -7.63 7.10 -4.59
CA TRP A 166 -7.12 7.50 -3.28
C TRP A 166 -8.29 7.80 -2.34
N GLU A 167 -8.21 7.24 -1.13
CA GLU A 167 -9.28 7.22 -0.15
C GLU A 167 -8.98 8.20 1.02
N PRO A 168 -9.32 9.49 0.87
CA PRO A 168 -8.96 10.56 1.80
C PRO A 168 -9.86 10.64 3.05
N TRP A 169 -10.45 9.53 3.48
CA TRP A 169 -11.54 9.55 4.45
C TRP A 169 -11.32 8.63 5.66
N PHE A 170 -10.17 7.98 5.76
CA PHE A 170 -9.80 7.20 6.94
C PHE A 170 -9.80 8.08 8.20
N ALA A 171 -10.75 7.80 9.09
CA ALA A 171 -10.86 8.44 10.38
C ALA A 171 -10.50 7.44 11.51
N PRO A 172 -9.91 7.92 12.62
CA PRO A 172 -9.69 7.09 13.79
C PRO A 172 -11.00 6.47 14.29
N GLY A 173 -10.98 5.16 14.58
CA GLY A 173 -12.18 4.48 15.04
C GLY A 173 -12.30 3.06 14.53
N SER A 174 -13.54 2.67 14.25
CA SER A 174 -13.89 1.34 13.77
C SER A 174 -13.25 0.98 12.43
N MET A 175 -12.86 1.95 11.60
CA MET A 175 -12.25 1.72 10.28
C MET A 175 -10.96 0.89 10.37
N TRP A 176 -10.14 1.11 11.40
CA TRP A 176 -8.90 0.34 11.61
C TRP A 176 -9.12 -1.00 12.32
N THR A 177 -10.30 -1.26 12.89
CA THR A 177 -10.54 -2.47 13.71
C THR A 177 -10.63 -3.75 12.90
N THR A 178 -10.91 -3.62 11.60
CA THR A 178 -11.05 -4.71 10.63
C THR A 178 -9.99 -4.65 9.52
N ALA A 179 -8.98 -3.80 9.67
CA ALA A 179 -7.92 -3.64 8.69
C ALA A 179 -7.17 -4.96 8.45
N GLN A 180 -6.92 -5.28 7.18
CA GLN A 180 -6.25 -6.53 6.79
C GLN A 180 -4.73 -6.40 6.67
N ALA A 181 -4.22 -5.18 6.79
CA ALA A 181 -2.81 -4.87 6.82
C ALA A 181 -2.58 -3.62 7.69
N VAL A 182 -1.33 -3.40 8.10
CA VAL A 182 -0.94 -2.23 8.90
C VAL A 182 -0.08 -1.31 8.03
N PRO A 183 -0.53 -0.10 7.68
CA PRO A 183 0.26 0.85 6.89
C PRO A 183 1.61 1.14 7.52
N LEU A 184 2.64 1.37 6.69
CA LEU A 184 3.98 1.70 7.18
C LEU A 184 4.03 3.06 7.88
N VAL A 185 3.08 3.96 7.66
CA VAL A 185 2.94 5.22 8.42
C VAL A 185 2.17 5.04 9.74
N GLY A 186 1.63 3.85 10.01
CA GLY A 186 0.79 3.54 11.16
C GLY A 186 -0.70 3.68 10.87
N PHE A 187 -1.56 3.45 11.87
CA PHE A 187 -3.00 3.72 11.73
C PHE A 187 -3.22 5.23 11.79
N TYR A 188 -3.46 5.84 10.64
CA TYR A 188 -3.52 7.29 10.54
C TYR A 188 -4.94 7.85 10.71
N ASP A 189 -4.98 9.14 11.03
CA ASP A 189 -6.11 10.02 10.78
C ASP A 189 -5.78 10.78 9.49
N PHE A 190 -6.66 10.76 8.50
CA PHE A 190 -6.40 11.43 7.23
C PHE A 190 -6.33 12.96 7.35
N THR A 191 -6.58 13.53 8.52
CA THR A 191 -6.31 14.95 8.82
C THR A 191 -4.83 15.26 9.14
N ASP A 192 -3.97 14.24 9.26
CA ASP A 192 -2.54 14.42 9.55
C ASP A 192 -1.76 14.83 8.27
N PRO A 193 -1.20 16.06 8.20
CA PRO A 193 -0.51 16.55 7.01
C PRO A 193 0.75 15.75 6.67
N ASP A 194 1.40 15.12 7.65
CA ASP A 194 2.61 14.34 7.40
C ASP A 194 2.29 13.03 6.69
N VAL A 195 1.14 12.42 7.01
CA VAL A 195 0.61 11.25 6.31
C VAL A 195 0.26 11.60 4.87
N ILE A 196 -0.51 12.68 4.66
CA ILE A 196 -0.87 13.18 3.32
C ILE A 196 0.39 13.44 2.50
N ARG A 197 1.38 14.14 3.08
CA ARG A 197 2.65 14.44 2.43
C ARG A 197 3.41 13.16 2.05
N GLN A 198 3.45 12.17 2.93
CA GLN A 198 4.12 10.89 2.66
C GLN A 198 3.42 10.12 1.54
N HIS A 199 2.09 10.10 1.50
CA HIS A 199 1.32 9.50 0.41
C HIS A 199 1.64 10.18 -0.92
N LEU A 200 1.62 11.51 -0.97
CA LEU A 200 1.96 12.27 -2.18
C LEU A 200 3.39 12.03 -2.65
N LEU A 201 4.36 11.88 -1.73
CA LEU A 201 5.74 11.50 -2.08
C LEU A 201 5.79 10.13 -2.76
N TRP A 202 5.05 9.14 -2.25
CA TRP A 202 4.95 7.81 -2.84
C TRP A 202 4.21 7.80 -4.18
N LEU A 203 3.14 8.58 -4.31
CA LEU A 203 2.39 8.73 -5.57
C LEU A 203 3.21 9.48 -6.63
N MET A 204 4.08 10.40 -6.22
CA MET A 204 5.08 11.01 -7.10
C MET A 204 6.09 9.96 -7.60
N ASP A 205 6.57 9.08 -6.72
CA ASP A 205 7.51 8.01 -7.07
C ASP A 205 6.87 6.86 -7.88
N SER A 206 5.57 6.61 -7.75
CA SER A 206 4.85 5.56 -8.48
C SER A 206 4.54 5.92 -9.93
N GLY A 207 4.60 7.21 -10.26
CA GLY A 207 4.25 7.72 -11.60
C GLY A 207 2.80 8.16 -11.76
N ALA A 208 2.00 8.29 -10.69
CA ALA A 208 0.60 8.73 -10.76
C ALA A 208 0.46 10.22 -11.10
N ASP A 209 0.01 10.58 -12.31
CA ASP A 209 -0.13 11.95 -12.83
C ASP A 209 -1.26 12.72 -12.16
N ALA A 210 -2.28 11.99 -11.73
CA ALA A 210 -3.35 12.52 -10.91
C ALA A 210 -3.75 11.55 -9.79
N VAL A 211 -4.44 12.09 -8.80
CA VAL A 211 -5.17 11.36 -7.77
C VAL A 211 -6.67 11.57 -7.95
N LEU A 212 -7.43 10.51 -7.76
CA LEU A 212 -8.87 10.51 -7.76
C LEU A 212 -9.36 10.45 -6.32
N PHE A 213 -9.80 11.59 -5.78
CA PHE A 213 -10.36 11.70 -4.45
C PHE A 213 -11.71 10.97 -4.39
N ASP A 214 -11.76 9.88 -3.63
CA ASP A 214 -12.96 9.08 -3.46
C ASP A 214 -14.02 9.76 -2.58
N TRP A 215 -15.13 10.18 -3.21
CA TRP A 215 -16.35 10.67 -2.56
C TRP A 215 -17.55 9.76 -2.93
N SER A 216 -17.31 8.49 -3.22
CA SER A 216 -18.33 7.55 -3.74
C SER A 216 -19.53 7.32 -2.80
N ASN A 217 -19.31 7.42 -1.49
CA ASN A 217 -20.24 7.00 -0.44
C ASN A 217 -20.74 8.18 0.41
N HIS A 218 -21.19 9.27 -0.21
CA HIS A 218 -21.47 10.52 0.53
C HIS A 218 -22.92 11.03 0.47
N ILE A 219 -23.59 11.09 -0.69
CA ILE A 219 -24.92 11.75 -0.83
C ILE A 219 -26.11 10.79 -0.98
N TRP A 220 -26.06 9.60 -0.40
CA TRP A 220 -27.15 8.61 -0.53
C TRP A 220 -28.52 9.17 -0.15
N ASP A 221 -29.55 8.86 -0.95
CA ASP A 221 -30.94 9.36 -0.85
C ASP A 221 -31.12 10.89 -0.86
N CYS A 222 -30.05 11.69 -1.05
CA CYS A 222 -30.15 13.15 -1.07
C CYS A 222 -30.89 13.61 -2.34
N LYS A 223 -31.85 14.52 -2.14
CA LYS A 223 -32.58 15.20 -3.22
C LYS A 223 -31.96 16.54 -3.58
N HIS A 224 -31.31 17.16 -2.61
CA HIS A 224 -30.56 18.40 -2.74
C HIS A 224 -29.24 18.30 -1.97
N TRP A 225 -28.22 19.05 -2.39
CA TRP A 225 -26.89 19.05 -1.79
C TRP A 225 -26.89 19.56 -0.34
N ASP A 226 -27.87 20.40 0.03
CA ASP A 226 -28.01 20.91 1.40
C ASP A 226 -28.60 19.89 2.39
N GLU A 227 -29.08 18.73 1.91
CA GLU A 227 -29.50 17.60 2.74
C GLU A 227 -28.32 16.74 3.24
N ARG A 228 -27.09 17.01 2.78
CA ARG A 228 -25.89 16.23 3.13
C ARG A 228 -25.62 16.20 4.65
N GLY A 229 -25.13 15.06 5.12
CA GLY A 229 -24.81 14.84 6.54
C GLY A 229 -23.36 15.18 6.94
N ASP A 230 -23.06 15.01 8.23
CA ASP A 230 -21.74 15.29 8.81
C ASP A 230 -20.61 14.44 8.20
N GLY A 231 -20.89 13.20 7.79
CA GLY A 231 -19.91 12.36 7.10
C GLY A 231 -19.44 12.97 5.78
N VAL A 232 -20.35 13.61 5.03
CA VAL A 232 -20.01 14.33 3.80
C VAL A 232 -19.15 15.55 4.10
N ASN A 233 -19.49 16.30 5.16
CA ASN A 233 -18.69 17.46 5.56
C ASN A 233 -17.27 17.05 6.02
N ALA A 234 -17.10 15.86 6.60
CA ALA A 234 -15.78 15.32 6.94
C ALA A 234 -14.96 14.99 5.67
N ILE A 235 -15.57 14.35 4.67
CA ILE A 235 -14.92 14.07 3.37
C ILE A 235 -14.48 15.37 2.68
N VAL A 236 -15.36 16.38 2.67
CA VAL A 236 -15.06 17.72 2.16
C VAL A 236 -13.85 18.32 2.88
N HIS A 237 -13.87 18.32 4.22
CA HIS A 237 -12.79 18.87 5.03
C HIS A 237 -11.45 18.17 4.78
N ASN A 238 -11.44 16.83 4.74
CA ASN A 238 -10.22 16.07 4.48
C ASN A 238 -9.66 16.35 3.09
N THR A 239 -10.53 16.52 2.09
CA THR A 239 -10.13 16.90 0.73
C THR A 239 -9.53 18.30 0.68
N GLU A 240 -10.10 19.27 1.42
CA GLU A 240 -9.52 20.61 1.55
C GLU A 240 -8.12 20.56 2.19
N LEU A 241 -7.94 19.78 3.26
CA LEU A 241 -6.63 19.60 3.89
C LEU A 241 -5.62 18.97 2.93
N ALA A 242 -6.02 17.96 2.18
CA ALA A 242 -5.15 17.34 1.18
C ALA A 242 -4.75 18.33 0.08
N LEU A 243 -5.69 19.13 -0.43
CA LEU A 243 -5.41 20.17 -1.42
C LEU A 243 -4.47 21.26 -0.86
N GLU A 244 -4.57 21.60 0.43
CA GLU A 244 -3.63 22.52 1.08
C GLU A 244 -2.22 21.92 1.16
N VAL A 245 -2.07 20.66 1.56
CA VAL A 245 -0.76 19.97 1.57
C VAL A 245 -0.18 19.87 0.16
N MET A 246 -1.00 19.53 -0.84
CA MET A 246 -0.58 19.53 -2.26
C MET A 246 -0.11 20.92 -2.69
N ALA A 247 -0.81 21.97 -2.27
CA ALA A 247 -0.47 23.34 -2.61
C ALA A 247 0.82 23.81 -1.89
N ASP A 248 1.07 23.38 -0.66
CA ASP A 248 2.33 23.62 0.07
C ASP A 248 3.50 22.91 -0.63
N MET A 249 3.32 21.64 -0.99
CA MET A 249 4.32 20.86 -1.73
C MET A 249 4.60 21.46 -3.12
N ARG A 250 3.58 21.96 -3.82
CA ARG A 250 3.74 22.71 -5.07
C ARG A 250 4.55 23.99 -4.86
N ASP A 251 4.28 24.73 -3.79
CA ASP A 251 4.99 25.99 -3.48
C ASP A 251 6.44 25.72 -3.05
N GLU A 252 6.72 24.54 -2.48
CA GLU A 252 8.08 24.04 -2.32
C GLU A 252 8.75 23.72 -3.67
N GLY A 253 8.00 23.51 -4.75
CA GLY A 253 8.51 23.18 -6.08
C GLY A 253 8.42 21.70 -6.44
N LEU A 254 7.65 20.90 -5.69
CA LEU A 254 7.44 19.49 -5.98
C LEU A 254 6.40 19.29 -7.09
N PRO A 255 6.60 18.31 -7.99
CA PRO A 255 5.66 17.97 -9.06
C PRO A 255 4.52 17.11 -8.52
N VAL A 256 3.70 17.67 -7.62
CA VAL A 256 2.57 16.94 -7.03
C VAL A 256 1.61 16.45 -8.12
N PRO A 257 1.03 15.24 -7.99
CA PRO A 257 -0.05 14.79 -8.86
C PRO A 257 -1.19 15.81 -8.87
N GLN A 258 -1.93 15.89 -9.96
CA GLN A 258 -3.12 16.73 -10.03
C GLN A 258 -4.33 16.03 -9.38
N ALA A 259 -5.40 16.79 -9.10
CA ALA A 259 -6.59 16.34 -8.40
C ALA A 259 -7.76 16.14 -9.36
N ILE A 260 -8.48 15.04 -9.16
CA ILE A 260 -9.80 14.72 -9.73
C ILE A 260 -10.71 14.34 -8.56
N ILE A 261 -11.96 14.82 -8.53
CA ILE A 261 -12.94 14.39 -7.50
C ILE A 261 -13.87 13.35 -8.11
N MET A 262 -14.17 12.31 -7.32
CA MET A 262 -15.14 11.26 -7.64
C MET A 262 -16.41 11.29 -6.78
N PRO A 263 -17.41 12.14 -7.10
CA PRO A 263 -18.69 12.11 -6.40
C PRO A 263 -19.47 10.82 -6.66
N GLY A 264 -20.17 10.32 -5.65
CA GLY A 264 -21.17 9.26 -5.82
C GLY A 264 -22.55 9.76 -6.25
N LEU A 265 -23.16 9.11 -7.24
CA LEU A 265 -24.57 9.29 -7.61
C LEU A 265 -25.42 8.10 -7.15
N SER A 266 -24.93 6.87 -7.37
CA SER A 266 -25.65 5.66 -7.01
C SER A 266 -24.70 4.50 -6.69
N ASN A 267 -24.05 4.54 -5.52
CA ASN A 267 -23.32 3.39 -4.95
C ASN A 267 -24.02 2.80 -3.70
N GLY A 268 -24.95 3.57 -3.14
CA GLY A 268 -26.00 3.15 -2.23
C GLY A 268 -27.34 3.69 -2.73
N PRO A 269 -28.34 3.91 -1.86
CA PRO A 269 -29.61 4.50 -2.26
C PRO A 269 -29.42 5.74 -3.15
N PRO A 270 -29.98 5.76 -4.38
CA PRO A 270 -29.63 6.78 -5.36
C PRO A 270 -29.96 8.21 -4.95
N ALA A 271 -29.03 9.13 -5.20
CA ALA A 271 -29.28 10.56 -5.14
C ALA A 271 -29.99 11.06 -6.41
N THR A 272 -30.56 12.27 -6.36
CA THR A 272 -31.09 12.92 -7.56
C THR A 272 -29.96 13.56 -8.38
N MET A 273 -30.19 13.75 -9.69
CA MET A 273 -29.25 14.55 -10.51
C MET A 273 -29.24 16.03 -10.08
N GLU A 274 -30.29 16.51 -9.42
CA GLU A 274 -30.35 17.86 -8.86
C GLU A 274 -29.34 18.04 -7.72
N ALA A 275 -29.30 17.12 -6.74
CA ALA A 275 -28.30 17.11 -5.69
C ALA A 275 -26.86 17.09 -6.25
N LEU A 276 -26.61 16.23 -7.24
CA LEU A 276 -25.32 16.13 -7.91
C LEU A 276 -24.94 17.42 -8.65
N ASN A 277 -25.88 18.06 -9.36
CA ASN A 277 -25.61 19.31 -10.06
C ASN A 277 -25.33 20.47 -9.09
N GLU A 278 -26.05 20.54 -7.97
CA GLU A 278 -25.82 21.50 -6.89
C GLU A 278 -24.44 21.29 -6.26
N GLU A 279 -24.06 20.03 -6.02
CA GLU A 279 -22.74 19.64 -5.54
C GLU A 279 -21.64 20.06 -6.53
N LEU A 280 -21.75 19.70 -7.81
CA LEU A 280 -20.76 20.07 -8.84
C LEU A 280 -20.57 21.59 -8.90
N ASN A 281 -21.66 22.37 -8.82
CA ASN A 281 -21.56 23.81 -8.74
C ASN A 281 -20.85 24.24 -7.44
N TRP A 282 -21.15 23.63 -6.30
CA TRP A 282 -20.44 23.91 -5.04
C TRP A 282 -18.93 23.63 -5.17
N ILE A 283 -18.54 22.42 -5.60
CA ILE A 283 -17.15 22.02 -5.82
C ILE A 283 -16.43 23.05 -6.69
N TYR A 284 -17.04 23.46 -7.81
CA TYR A 284 -16.43 24.46 -8.67
C TYR A 284 -16.20 25.79 -7.95
N GLN A 285 -17.20 26.29 -7.23
CA GLN A 285 -17.15 27.61 -6.60
C GLN A 285 -16.17 27.67 -5.43
N TYR A 286 -16.12 26.62 -4.61
CA TYR A 286 -15.37 26.61 -3.35
C TYR A 286 -14.00 25.97 -3.47
N MET A 287 -13.84 24.96 -4.33
CA MET A 287 -12.56 24.25 -4.50
C MET A 287 -11.87 24.66 -5.79
N VAL A 288 -12.52 24.50 -6.95
CA VAL A 288 -11.85 24.72 -8.25
C VAL A 288 -11.43 26.18 -8.47
N ARG A 289 -12.33 27.12 -8.13
CA ARG A 289 -12.05 28.56 -8.25
C ARG A 289 -11.14 29.11 -7.15
N ASN A 290 -10.84 28.34 -6.11
CA ASN A 290 -9.98 28.81 -5.04
C ASN A 290 -8.57 29.10 -5.60
N PRO A 291 -8.09 30.36 -5.55
CA PRO A 291 -6.78 30.72 -6.10
C PRO A 291 -5.62 29.92 -5.50
N ARG A 292 -5.77 29.43 -4.26
CA ARG A 292 -4.79 28.59 -3.57
C ARG A 292 -4.51 27.28 -4.32
N PHE A 293 -5.55 26.69 -4.90
CA PHE A 293 -5.49 25.39 -5.59
C PHE A 293 -5.31 25.53 -7.11
N LYS A 294 -4.97 26.73 -7.60
CA LYS A 294 -4.70 26.95 -9.02
C LYS A 294 -3.58 26.01 -9.51
N GLY A 295 -3.82 25.35 -10.64
CA GLY A 295 -2.88 24.41 -11.26
C GLY A 295 -2.91 23.00 -10.67
N LEU A 296 -3.65 22.77 -9.57
CA LEU A 296 -3.77 21.44 -8.98
C LEU A 296 -4.84 20.59 -9.65
N TRP A 297 -5.81 21.16 -10.35
CA TRP A 297 -6.90 20.39 -10.96
C TRP A 297 -6.45 19.76 -12.28
N TYR A 298 -6.74 18.47 -12.44
CA TYR A 298 -6.46 17.76 -13.69
C TYR A 298 -7.43 18.22 -14.78
N GLU A 299 -6.90 18.79 -15.87
CA GLU A 299 -7.71 19.23 -17.01
C GLU A 299 -7.83 18.14 -18.07
N TYR A 300 -9.05 17.88 -18.52
CA TYR A 300 -9.35 16.90 -19.56
C TYR A 300 -10.38 17.46 -20.53
N ASP A 301 -10.14 17.32 -21.84
CA ASP A 301 -10.97 17.91 -22.91
C ASP A 301 -11.26 19.42 -22.68
N GLY A 302 -10.31 20.16 -22.09
CA GLY A 302 -10.36 21.62 -21.90
C GLY A 302 -11.08 22.13 -20.65
N LYS A 303 -11.46 21.26 -19.72
CA LYS A 303 -12.08 21.61 -18.43
C LYS A 303 -11.53 20.72 -17.31
N PRO A 304 -11.66 21.12 -16.03
CA PRO A 304 -11.43 20.21 -14.91
C PRO A 304 -12.23 18.91 -15.08
N LEU A 305 -11.58 17.77 -14.85
CA LEU A 305 -12.22 16.46 -14.90
C LEU A 305 -12.93 16.17 -13.57
N THR A 306 -14.12 15.57 -13.66
CA THR A 306 -14.74 14.83 -12.56
C THR A 306 -15.26 13.50 -13.09
N VAL A 307 -15.15 12.47 -12.25
CA VAL A 307 -15.56 11.10 -12.59
C VAL A 307 -16.65 10.72 -11.61
N ILE A 308 -17.87 10.43 -12.06
CA ILE A 308 -19.01 10.26 -11.15
C ILE A 308 -19.33 8.78 -11.01
N LEU A 309 -19.32 8.25 -9.79
CA LEU A 309 -19.65 6.86 -9.52
C LEU A 309 -21.16 6.63 -9.57
N ASP A 310 -21.59 5.82 -10.52
CA ASP A 310 -22.98 5.54 -10.86
C ASP A 310 -23.12 4.06 -11.21
N THR A 311 -23.29 3.22 -10.19
CA THR A 311 -23.50 1.78 -10.38
C THR A 311 -24.87 1.45 -10.97
N GLY A 312 -25.85 2.34 -10.84
CA GLY A 312 -27.23 2.16 -11.30
C GLY A 312 -27.47 2.52 -12.77
N ALA A 313 -26.44 3.04 -13.46
CA ALA A 313 -26.49 3.56 -14.83
C ALA A 313 -27.58 4.65 -15.00
N MET A 314 -27.56 5.63 -14.11
CA MET A 314 -28.47 6.78 -14.06
C MET A 314 -28.04 7.96 -14.94
N GLY A 315 -26.75 8.11 -15.20
CA GLY A 315 -26.14 9.25 -15.87
C GLY A 315 -26.32 9.27 -17.38
N VAL A 316 -26.76 8.15 -17.97
CA VAL A 316 -26.98 8.00 -19.42
C VAL A 316 -28.39 7.52 -19.71
N LYS A 317 -29.04 8.07 -20.74
CA LYS A 317 -30.45 7.79 -21.04
C LYS A 317 -30.69 6.33 -21.45
N GLU A 318 -29.72 5.76 -22.15
CA GLU A 318 -29.72 4.40 -22.69
C GLU A 318 -29.46 3.33 -21.61
N GLY A 319 -29.07 3.76 -20.40
CA GLY A 319 -28.82 2.88 -19.26
C GLY A 319 -30.05 2.05 -18.91
N LYS A 320 -29.82 0.92 -18.23
CA LYS A 320 -30.87 0.05 -17.70
C LYS A 320 -30.39 -0.52 -16.37
N THR A 321 -31.07 -0.21 -15.28
CA THR A 321 -30.60 -0.65 -13.95
C THR A 321 -30.63 -2.18 -13.79
N GLU A 322 -31.42 -2.88 -14.59
CA GLU A 322 -31.38 -4.35 -14.65
C GLU A 322 -29.98 -4.89 -15.00
N THR A 323 -29.18 -4.19 -15.82
CA THR A 323 -27.81 -4.64 -16.15
C THR A 323 -26.86 -4.48 -14.97
N ALA A 324 -27.04 -3.43 -14.16
CA ALA A 324 -26.31 -3.26 -12.90
C ALA A 324 -26.57 -4.42 -11.93
N PHE A 325 -27.82 -4.88 -11.83
CA PHE A 325 -28.23 -5.93 -10.89
C PHE A 325 -27.70 -7.33 -11.23
N ARG A 326 -26.94 -7.49 -12.33
CA ARG A 326 -26.13 -8.68 -12.57
C ARG A 326 -25.01 -8.83 -11.54
N VAL A 327 -24.60 -7.73 -10.92
CA VAL A 327 -23.73 -7.71 -9.74
C VAL A 327 -24.63 -7.73 -8.49
N PRO A 328 -24.67 -8.83 -7.71
CA PRO A 328 -25.57 -8.95 -6.57
C PRO A 328 -25.41 -7.84 -5.52
N PHE A 329 -24.17 -7.41 -5.28
CA PHE A 329 -23.87 -6.34 -4.33
C PHE A 329 -24.53 -5.01 -4.71
N PHE A 330 -24.56 -4.62 -5.99
CA PHE A 330 -25.23 -3.38 -6.42
C PHE A 330 -26.72 -3.41 -6.11
N LYS A 331 -27.38 -4.54 -6.37
CA LYS A 331 -28.80 -4.71 -6.03
C LYS A 331 -29.04 -4.54 -4.52
N GLN A 332 -28.11 -5.01 -3.70
CA GLN A 332 -28.20 -4.91 -2.25
C GLN A 332 -27.96 -3.49 -1.74
N THR A 333 -26.92 -2.80 -2.22
CA THR A 333 -26.56 -1.46 -1.73
C THR A 333 -27.49 -0.37 -2.25
N LEU A 334 -27.90 -0.45 -3.52
CA LEU A 334 -28.83 0.51 -4.11
C LEU A 334 -30.19 0.49 -3.38
N GLY A 335 -30.60 -0.66 -2.81
CA GLY A 335 -31.77 -0.77 -1.95
C GLY A 335 -33.13 -0.50 -2.61
N TRP A 336 -33.15 -0.27 -3.92
CA TRP A 336 -34.33 0.08 -4.72
C TRP A 336 -34.57 -0.98 -5.80
N THR A 337 -35.77 -1.03 -6.36
CA THR A 337 -36.02 -1.86 -7.56
C THR A 337 -35.47 -1.19 -8.81
N ALA A 338 -35.14 -1.97 -9.83
CA ALA A 338 -34.67 -1.44 -11.11
C ALA A 338 -35.70 -0.47 -11.74
N GLU A 339 -37.00 -0.75 -11.59
CA GLU A 339 -38.07 0.13 -12.08
C GLU A 339 -38.08 1.49 -11.37
N GLN A 340 -37.85 1.53 -10.05
CA GLN A 340 -37.78 2.80 -9.30
C GLN A 340 -36.57 3.63 -9.73
N ILE A 341 -35.41 3.00 -9.93
CA ILE A 341 -34.19 3.68 -10.38
C ILE A 341 -34.34 4.16 -11.83
N ASP A 342 -34.87 3.32 -12.72
CA ASP A 342 -35.13 3.70 -14.11
C ASP A 342 -36.17 4.82 -14.20
N ASP A 343 -37.17 4.86 -13.30
CA ASP A 343 -38.12 5.97 -13.21
C ASP A 343 -37.48 7.27 -12.74
N LEU A 344 -36.63 7.21 -11.72
CA LEU A 344 -35.83 8.34 -11.27
C LEU A 344 -34.93 8.85 -12.41
N ARG A 345 -34.23 7.96 -13.13
CA ARG A 345 -33.42 8.30 -14.30
C ARG A 345 -34.22 9.04 -15.37
N ARG A 346 -35.44 8.59 -15.69
CA ARG A 346 -36.30 9.26 -16.69
C ARG A 346 -36.76 10.66 -16.27
N ARG A 347 -36.93 10.89 -14.97
CA ARG A 347 -37.37 12.17 -14.41
C ARG A 347 -36.23 13.15 -14.15
N ASN A 348 -35.01 12.64 -13.95
CA ASN A 348 -33.85 13.47 -13.66
C ASN A 348 -33.53 14.43 -14.83
N PRO A 349 -33.11 15.67 -14.53
CA PRO A 349 -32.47 16.53 -15.54
C PRO A 349 -31.17 15.89 -16.03
N PRO A 350 -30.57 16.38 -17.13
CA PRO A 350 -29.20 16.02 -17.47
C PRO A 350 -28.20 16.56 -16.44
N VAL A 351 -27.02 15.95 -16.38
CA VAL A 351 -25.87 16.49 -15.62
C VAL A 351 -25.43 17.83 -16.22
N ASP A 352 -25.13 18.81 -15.37
CA ASP A 352 -24.55 20.10 -15.77
C ASP A 352 -23.04 19.93 -16.05
N SER A 353 -22.71 19.77 -17.33
CA SER A 353 -21.33 19.68 -17.83
C SER A 353 -20.76 21.02 -18.29
N SER A 354 -21.39 22.15 -17.92
CA SER A 354 -20.93 23.48 -18.36
C SER A 354 -19.51 23.79 -17.86
N ARG A 355 -19.15 23.33 -16.65
CA ARG A 355 -17.88 23.66 -15.98
C ARG A 355 -16.88 22.52 -15.88
N PHE A 356 -17.33 21.28 -16.02
CA PHE A 356 -16.49 20.10 -15.92
C PHE A 356 -16.56 19.28 -17.20
N THR A 357 -15.49 18.53 -17.44
CA THR A 357 -15.60 17.33 -18.26
C THR A 357 -16.08 16.21 -17.36
N ILE A 358 -17.25 15.65 -17.68
CA ILE A 358 -17.86 14.56 -16.91
C ILE A 358 -17.49 13.23 -17.56
N ARG A 359 -17.10 12.25 -16.73
CA ARG A 359 -17.09 10.84 -17.08
C ARG A 359 -17.87 10.06 -16.03
N TRP A 360 -18.56 9.03 -16.46
CA TRP A 360 -19.29 8.14 -15.55
C TRP A 360 -18.42 6.95 -15.22
N MET A 361 -18.50 6.46 -13.99
CA MET A 361 -17.79 5.29 -13.53
C MET A 361 -18.79 4.31 -12.93
N SER A 362 -18.60 3.03 -13.21
CA SER A 362 -19.33 1.93 -12.59
C SER A 362 -18.31 0.93 -12.04
N SER A 363 -18.69 -0.32 -11.82
CA SER A 363 -17.76 -1.40 -11.53
C SER A 363 -18.27 -2.70 -12.15
N GLN A 364 -17.37 -3.66 -12.32
CA GLN A 364 -17.63 -4.95 -12.95
C GLN A 364 -18.26 -4.83 -14.34
N ASN A 365 -17.67 -3.98 -15.17
CA ASN A 365 -18.15 -3.66 -16.51
C ASN A 365 -18.17 -4.89 -17.43
N GLN A 366 -17.35 -5.91 -17.16
CA GLN A 366 -17.40 -7.19 -17.86
C GLN A 366 -18.76 -7.91 -17.70
N LEU A 367 -19.51 -7.61 -16.63
CA LEU A 367 -20.85 -8.16 -16.37
C LEU A 367 -21.97 -7.16 -16.69
N THR A 368 -21.81 -5.92 -16.26
CA THR A 368 -22.83 -4.89 -16.45
C THR A 368 -22.93 -4.44 -17.91
N GLY A 369 -21.82 -4.47 -18.66
CA GLY A 369 -21.71 -3.94 -20.00
C GLY A 369 -21.77 -2.40 -20.05
N HIS A 370 -21.52 -1.72 -18.93
CA HIS A 370 -21.56 -0.26 -18.85
C HIS A 370 -20.41 0.43 -19.62
N ASP A 371 -19.34 -0.30 -19.95
CA ASP A 371 -18.28 0.14 -20.88
C ASP A 371 -18.87 0.58 -22.23
N LYS A 372 -19.89 -0.14 -22.73
CA LYS A 372 -20.60 0.17 -23.99
C LYS A 372 -21.44 1.44 -23.91
N LEU A 373 -21.68 1.93 -22.69
CA LEU A 373 -22.33 3.20 -22.41
C LEU A 373 -21.32 4.33 -22.13
N GLY A 374 -20.02 4.05 -22.26
CA GLY A 374 -18.93 5.00 -22.01
C GLY A 374 -18.54 5.11 -20.54
N TYR A 375 -18.97 4.19 -19.67
CA TYR A 375 -18.57 4.21 -18.26
C TYR A 375 -17.16 3.67 -18.13
N TRP A 376 -16.35 4.35 -17.35
CA TRP A 376 -15.10 3.82 -16.83
C TRP A 376 -15.42 2.79 -15.73
N SER A 377 -14.45 1.98 -15.33
CA SER A 377 -14.63 1.02 -14.24
C SER A 377 -13.82 1.44 -13.02
N TRP A 378 -14.40 1.38 -11.82
CA TRP A 378 -13.69 1.52 -10.56
C TRP A 378 -12.77 0.30 -10.35
N MET A 379 -13.34 -0.90 -10.51
CA MET A 379 -12.64 -2.18 -10.54
C MET A 379 -13.49 -3.17 -11.36
N ASP A 380 -12.85 -3.98 -12.19
CA ASP A 380 -13.48 -5.13 -12.83
C ASP A 380 -13.08 -6.43 -12.14
N GLY A 381 -14.04 -7.32 -11.93
CA GLY A 381 -13.85 -8.64 -11.31
C GLY A 381 -13.23 -9.67 -12.25
N SER A 382 -12.29 -9.25 -13.09
CA SER A 382 -11.68 -10.10 -14.13
C SER A 382 -10.22 -9.79 -14.31
N LEU A 383 -9.41 -10.85 -14.51
CA LEU A 383 -7.97 -10.75 -14.73
C LEU A 383 -7.59 -9.87 -15.92
N LYS A 384 -8.44 -9.80 -16.95
CA LYS A 384 -8.32 -8.88 -18.08
C LYS A 384 -9.36 -7.78 -17.93
N PRO A 385 -9.01 -6.61 -17.36
CA PRO A 385 -9.95 -5.52 -17.17
C PRO A 385 -10.60 -5.07 -18.47
N THR A 386 -11.80 -4.54 -18.36
CA THR A 386 -12.52 -3.96 -19.49
C THR A 386 -11.84 -2.67 -19.93
N VAL A 387 -11.87 -2.39 -21.22
CA VAL A 387 -11.41 -1.13 -21.79
C VAL A 387 -12.61 -0.37 -22.31
N THR A 388 -12.80 0.85 -21.81
CA THR A 388 -13.85 1.74 -22.27
C THR A 388 -13.34 2.54 -23.46
N TYR A 389 -14.11 2.52 -24.56
CA TYR A 389 -13.77 3.22 -25.80
C TYR A 389 -14.68 4.43 -26.02
N LYS A 390 -14.11 5.49 -26.60
CA LYS A 390 -14.84 6.64 -27.14
C LYS A 390 -14.56 6.72 -28.64
N GLY A 391 -15.49 6.20 -29.44
CA GLY A 391 -15.20 5.91 -30.85
C GLY A 391 -14.14 4.81 -30.94
N ASP A 392 -13.12 5.02 -31.77
CA ASP A 392 -12.01 4.07 -31.93
C ASP A 392 -10.85 4.29 -30.94
N VAL A 393 -11.01 5.22 -30.00
CA VAL A 393 -9.97 5.57 -29.02
C VAL A 393 -10.24 4.84 -27.70
N ALA A 394 -9.29 4.03 -27.25
CA ALA A 394 -9.28 3.49 -25.89
C ALA A 394 -9.17 4.67 -24.92
N GLU A 395 -10.21 4.89 -24.12
CA GLU A 395 -10.28 6.05 -23.24
C GLU A 395 -9.78 5.71 -21.83
N CYS A 396 -10.25 4.61 -21.24
CA CYS A 396 -9.89 4.23 -19.88
C CYS A 396 -9.83 2.70 -19.69
N THR A 397 -8.91 2.24 -18.85
CA THR A 397 -8.96 0.91 -18.22
C THR A 397 -8.43 1.01 -16.79
N THR A 398 -8.75 0.01 -15.96
CA THR A 398 -8.39 -0.01 -14.55
C THR A 398 -7.61 -1.28 -14.23
N VAL A 399 -6.36 -1.10 -13.84
CA VAL A 399 -5.42 -2.19 -13.54
C VAL A 399 -5.41 -2.43 -12.03
N ASN A 400 -5.39 -3.69 -11.63
CA ASN A 400 -5.66 -4.09 -10.25
C ASN A 400 -4.60 -5.08 -9.76
N PRO A 401 -4.05 -4.92 -8.54
CA PRO A 401 -3.15 -5.89 -7.94
C PRO A 401 -3.89 -7.15 -7.49
N ALA A 402 -5.18 -7.03 -7.19
CA ALA A 402 -6.13 -8.11 -6.96
C ALA A 402 -7.53 -7.63 -7.41
N CYS A 403 -8.48 -8.53 -7.62
CA CYS A 403 -9.88 -8.16 -7.85
C CYS A 403 -10.85 -9.25 -7.37
N PHE A 404 -11.99 -8.84 -6.80
CA PHE A 404 -13.07 -9.76 -6.48
C PHE A 404 -14.07 -9.93 -7.63
N ALA A 405 -14.65 -11.12 -7.76
CA ALA A 405 -15.72 -11.42 -8.72
C ALA A 405 -17.09 -10.97 -8.20
N GLU A 406 -18.19 -11.21 -8.92
CA GLU A 406 -19.53 -10.72 -8.55
C GLU A 406 -20.03 -11.17 -7.18
N ASN A 407 -19.50 -12.29 -6.67
CA ASN A 407 -19.82 -12.85 -5.35
C ASN A 407 -18.72 -12.58 -4.30
N GLY A 408 -17.84 -11.60 -4.56
CA GLY A 408 -16.84 -11.13 -3.61
C GLY A 408 -15.55 -11.96 -3.55
N TRP A 409 -14.68 -11.63 -2.61
CA TRP A 409 -13.32 -12.17 -2.44
C TRP A 409 -13.25 -13.69 -2.22
N LYS A 410 -14.33 -14.31 -1.76
CA LYS A 410 -14.42 -15.76 -1.55
C LYS A 410 -14.88 -16.52 -2.78
N ALA A 411 -15.25 -15.83 -3.86
CA ALA A 411 -15.64 -16.47 -5.10
C ALA A 411 -14.43 -17.19 -5.74
N PRO A 412 -14.61 -18.40 -6.30
CA PRO A 412 -13.57 -19.10 -7.06
C PRO A 412 -12.94 -18.29 -8.20
N GLU A 413 -13.70 -17.35 -8.76
CA GLU A 413 -13.31 -16.46 -9.84
C GLU A 413 -12.53 -15.23 -9.37
N ALA A 414 -12.44 -14.98 -8.06
CA ALA A 414 -11.65 -13.88 -7.52
C ALA A 414 -10.15 -14.10 -7.77
N TRP A 415 -9.45 -13.01 -8.07
CA TRP A 415 -8.01 -13.01 -8.29
C TRP A 415 -7.36 -12.27 -7.14
N GLY A 416 -6.82 -13.03 -6.19
CA GLY A 416 -5.93 -12.46 -5.18
C GLY A 416 -4.63 -11.94 -5.78
N ARG A 417 -3.85 -11.26 -4.95
CA ARG A 417 -2.54 -10.68 -5.27
C ARG A 417 -1.59 -11.61 -5.99
N ARG A 418 -1.52 -12.88 -5.53
CA ARG A 418 -0.65 -13.94 -6.07
C ARG A 418 0.78 -13.45 -6.25
N ASP A 419 1.28 -12.74 -5.25
CA ASP A 419 2.63 -12.19 -5.24
C ASP A 419 2.98 -11.34 -6.48
N GLY A 420 2.06 -10.44 -6.89
CA GLY A 420 2.24 -9.54 -8.03
C GLY A 420 1.86 -10.14 -9.38
N TRP A 421 1.58 -11.45 -9.45
CA TRP A 421 1.21 -12.11 -10.69
C TRP A 421 -0.08 -11.52 -11.29
N THR A 422 -1.10 -11.31 -10.46
CA THR A 422 -2.37 -10.73 -10.90
C THR A 422 -2.20 -9.30 -11.39
N TYR A 423 -1.33 -8.52 -10.73
CA TYR A 423 -1.08 -7.15 -11.14
C TYR A 423 -0.41 -7.08 -12.51
N LEU A 424 0.61 -7.91 -12.75
CA LEU A 424 1.27 -7.97 -14.05
C LEU A 424 0.31 -8.39 -15.17
N GLU A 425 -0.56 -9.38 -14.92
CA GLU A 425 -1.55 -9.81 -15.91
C GLU A 425 -2.60 -8.75 -16.20
N SER A 426 -3.13 -8.07 -15.17
CA SER A 426 -4.12 -7.00 -15.39
C SER A 426 -3.51 -5.81 -16.13
N PHE A 427 -2.25 -5.49 -15.85
CA PHE A 427 -1.54 -4.38 -16.50
C PHE A 427 -1.26 -4.61 -17.99
N LYS A 428 -1.20 -5.87 -18.45
CA LYS A 428 -1.04 -6.18 -19.88
C LYS A 428 -2.17 -5.60 -20.74
N THR A 429 -3.38 -5.48 -20.21
CA THR A 429 -4.49 -4.80 -20.91
C THR A 429 -4.15 -3.34 -21.20
N ALA A 430 -3.58 -2.61 -20.23
CA ALA A 430 -3.18 -1.22 -20.46
C ALA A 430 -2.08 -1.13 -21.52
N LEU A 431 -1.08 -2.01 -21.48
CA LEU A 431 0.02 -2.06 -22.46
C LEU A 431 -0.46 -2.37 -23.88
N GLU A 432 -1.42 -3.27 -24.02
CA GLU A 432 -2.02 -3.68 -25.29
C GLU A 432 -2.84 -2.54 -25.92
N HIS A 433 -3.70 -1.89 -25.12
CA HIS A 433 -4.71 -0.96 -25.65
C HIS A 433 -4.28 0.50 -25.65
N ARG A 434 -3.26 0.85 -24.86
CA ARG A 434 -2.73 2.21 -24.73
C ARG A 434 -3.81 3.30 -24.52
N PRO A 435 -4.66 3.17 -23.48
CA PRO A 435 -5.75 4.11 -23.28
C PRO A 435 -5.26 5.52 -22.90
N ARG A 436 -6.10 6.55 -23.07
CA ARG A 436 -5.82 7.93 -22.61
C ARG A 436 -5.66 8.02 -21.08
N MET A 437 -6.30 7.12 -20.34
CA MET A 437 -6.29 7.04 -18.88
C MET A 437 -6.06 5.60 -18.43
N VAL A 438 -5.18 5.40 -17.45
CA VAL A 438 -5.05 4.15 -16.71
C VAL A 438 -5.31 4.44 -15.24
N MET A 439 -6.36 3.82 -14.69
CA MET A 439 -6.62 3.89 -13.25
C MET A 439 -5.74 2.87 -12.53
N LEU A 440 -4.97 3.32 -11.55
CA LEU A 440 -4.23 2.50 -10.60
C LEU A 440 -5.14 2.25 -9.40
N HIS A 441 -5.73 1.06 -9.35
CA HIS A 441 -6.72 0.68 -8.34
C HIS A 441 -6.08 -0.24 -7.29
N GLN A 442 -6.11 0.06 -6.01
CA GLN A 442 -6.30 1.39 -5.39
C GLN A 442 -5.23 1.66 -4.36
N PHE A 443 -5.07 2.90 -3.91
CA PHE A 443 -3.95 3.23 -3.03
C PHE A 443 -4.15 2.65 -1.62
N ASN A 444 -5.26 2.94 -0.93
CA ASN A 444 -5.30 2.75 0.53
C ASN A 444 -6.67 2.43 1.17
N GLU A 445 -7.56 1.68 0.52
CA GLU A 445 -8.81 1.17 1.10
C GLU A 445 -8.64 -0.06 2.03
N PHE A 446 -7.91 0.12 3.12
CA PHE A 446 -7.66 -0.93 4.11
C PHE A 446 -8.87 -1.34 4.96
N THR A 447 -10.00 -0.62 4.90
CA THR A 447 -11.18 -0.93 5.72
C THR A 447 -11.75 -2.26 5.24
N GLY A 448 -11.73 -3.28 6.10
CA GLY A 448 -12.32 -4.57 5.79
C GLY A 448 -13.73 -4.71 6.36
N GLN A 449 -14.53 -5.62 5.80
CA GLN A 449 -15.77 -6.04 6.45
C GLN A 449 -15.46 -6.83 7.72
N GLY A 450 -16.33 -6.72 8.73
CA GLY A 450 -16.27 -7.50 9.96
C GLY A 450 -16.58 -8.99 9.73
N SER A 451 -16.95 -9.74 10.77
CA SER A 451 -17.11 -11.20 10.70
C SER A 451 -18.17 -11.73 9.70
N HIS A 452 -19.00 -10.86 9.11
CA HIS A 452 -20.06 -11.22 8.19
C HIS A 452 -20.00 -10.32 6.95
N GLY A 453 -20.08 -10.95 5.77
CA GLY A 453 -20.24 -10.25 4.49
C GLY A 453 -21.71 -10.02 4.13
N TYR A 454 -21.91 -9.70 2.86
CA TYR A 454 -23.20 -9.53 2.21
C TYR A 454 -23.84 -10.87 1.80
N GLY A 455 -25.04 -10.81 1.21
CA GLY A 455 -25.79 -11.99 0.78
C GLY A 455 -26.50 -12.76 1.89
N PRO A 456 -27.34 -13.75 1.53
CA PRO A 456 -28.13 -14.54 2.50
C PRO A 456 -27.24 -15.38 3.43
N ASP A 457 -26.12 -15.88 2.90
CA ASP A 457 -25.17 -16.72 3.64
C ASP A 457 -24.09 -15.90 4.38
N LYS A 458 -24.11 -14.57 4.21
CA LYS A 458 -23.20 -13.60 4.84
C LYS A 458 -21.72 -13.86 4.54
N ASP A 459 -21.41 -14.29 3.34
CA ASP A 459 -20.07 -14.68 2.91
C ASP A 459 -19.59 -13.99 1.63
N ILE A 460 -20.34 -13.01 1.11
CA ILE A 460 -19.94 -12.13 0.02
C ILE A 460 -19.14 -10.97 0.60
N PHE A 461 -17.82 -11.04 0.49
CA PHE A 461 -16.91 -9.99 0.95
C PHE A 461 -16.46 -9.11 -0.22
N VAL A 462 -16.70 -7.81 -0.17
CA VAL A 462 -16.37 -6.83 -1.23
C VAL A 462 -15.42 -5.73 -0.76
N ASP A 463 -15.25 -5.55 0.55
CA ASP A 463 -14.14 -4.75 1.07
C ASP A 463 -12.95 -5.68 1.40
N SER A 464 -11.78 -5.10 1.70
CA SER A 464 -10.55 -5.83 2.07
C SER A 464 -10.80 -7.06 2.96
N TYR A 465 -10.52 -8.26 2.44
CA TYR A 465 -10.80 -9.54 3.12
C TYR A 465 -9.59 -10.14 3.81
N SER A 466 -8.42 -10.13 3.15
CA SER A 466 -7.12 -10.52 3.70
C SER A 466 -6.01 -9.83 2.91
N VAL A 467 -4.76 -9.99 3.33
CA VAL A 467 -3.59 -9.49 2.56
C VAL A 467 -3.60 -9.99 1.12
N GLU A 468 -3.91 -11.27 0.89
CA GLU A 468 -4.00 -11.85 -0.46
C GLU A 468 -5.24 -11.35 -1.22
N TYR A 469 -6.33 -11.07 -0.52
CA TYR A 469 -7.61 -10.65 -1.08
C TYR A 469 -7.94 -9.20 -0.63
N SER A 470 -7.09 -8.29 -1.08
CA SER A 470 -7.28 -6.84 -1.04
C SER A 470 -6.58 -6.21 -2.24
N ASP A 471 -7.01 -5.03 -2.65
CA ASP A 471 -6.60 -4.33 -3.89
C ASP A 471 -5.76 -3.07 -3.64
N ASP A 472 -5.35 -2.82 -2.40
CA ASP A 472 -4.48 -1.69 -2.03
C ASP A 472 -3.05 -1.82 -2.60
N TYR A 473 -2.31 -0.73 -2.74
CA TYR A 473 -0.87 -0.80 -3.00
C TYR A 473 -0.02 0.14 -2.14
N GLU A 474 -0.64 0.87 -1.20
CA GLU A 474 0.10 1.59 -0.16
C GLU A 474 1.04 0.63 0.60
N PRO A 475 2.27 1.04 0.91
CA PRO A 475 3.18 0.21 1.69
C PRO A 475 2.67 -0.16 3.08
N VAL A 476 2.75 -1.44 3.43
CA VAL A 476 2.29 -1.99 4.72
C VAL A 476 3.40 -2.79 5.41
N SER A 477 3.27 -2.99 6.73
CA SER A 477 4.20 -3.80 7.53
C SER A 477 4.41 -5.19 6.93
N LEU A 478 5.65 -5.67 6.98
CA LEU A 478 6.01 -7.04 6.55
C LEU A 478 5.68 -8.10 7.59
N THR A 479 5.35 -7.72 8.82
CA THR A 479 5.24 -8.64 9.96
C THR A 479 4.02 -8.42 10.84
N ALA A 480 3.43 -7.24 10.84
CA ALA A 480 2.24 -6.97 11.64
C ALA A 480 1.02 -7.73 11.08
N PRO A 481 0.31 -8.49 11.92
CA PRO A 481 -0.86 -9.26 11.50
C PRO A 481 -2.00 -8.31 11.09
N GLY A 482 -2.89 -8.79 10.23
CA GLY A 482 -4.17 -8.17 9.90
C GLY A 482 -5.33 -8.82 10.65
N PHE A 483 -6.53 -8.28 10.53
CA PHE A 483 -7.71 -8.80 11.23
C PHE A 483 -8.00 -10.29 10.95
N ARG A 484 -7.75 -10.79 9.73
CA ARG A 484 -7.90 -12.22 9.37
C ARG A 484 -6.59 -12.94 9.04
N GLY A 485 -5.43 -12.31 9.24
CA GLY A 485 -4.14 -12.86 8.79
C GLY A 485 -3.00 -12.61 9.77
N ASP A 486 -2.02 -13.50 9.80
CA ASP A 486 -0.91 -13.50 10.77
C ASP A 486 0.48 -13.30 10.15
N ASN A 487 0.57 -13.12 8.83
CA ASN A 487 1.84 -13.21 8.08
C ASN A 487 2.38 -11.88 7.55
N GLY A 488 1.94 -10.74 8.10
CA GLY A 488 2.31 -9.43 7.56
C GLY A 488 1.80 -9.20 6.14
N GLY A 489 2.18 -8.06 5.56
CA GLY A 489 1.85 -7.65 4.20
C GLY A 489 3.09 -7.57 3.29
N TRP A 490 3.10 -6.58 2.41
CA TRP A 490 3.99 -6.54 1.23
C TRP A 490 5.09 -5.47 1.27
N GLY A 491 5.17 -4.65 2.31
CA GLY A 491 6.17 -3.57 2.36
C GLY A 491 6.06 -2.66 1.14
N PHE A 492 7.16 -2.39 0.47
CA PHE A 492 7.21 -1.55 -0.73
C PHE A 492 6.93 -2.27 -2.05
N TYR A 493 6.70 -3.58 -2.04
CA TYR A 493 6.68 -4.39 -3.27
C TYR A 493 5.71 -3.87 -4.33
N TYR A 494 4.44 -3.61 -4.00
CA TYR A 494 3.45 -3.14 -4.97
C TYR A 494 3.67 -1.69 -5.41
N LEU A 495 4.20 -0.83 -4.54
CA LEU A 495 4.57 0.53 -4.92
C LEU A 495 5.72 0.53 -5.93
N ASN A 496 6.73 -0.31 -5.71
CA ASN A 496 7.86 -0.52 -6.63
C ASN A 496 7.40 -1.15 -7.95
N LEU A 497 6.48 -2.11 -7.89
CA LEU A 497 5.92 -2.76 -9.06
C LEU A 497 5.10 -1.78 -9.91
N THR A 498 4.29 -0.93 -9.29
CA THR A 498 3.55 0.15 -9.98
C THR A 498 4.53 1.07 -10.71
N ARG A 499 5.59 1.54 -10.05
CA ARG A 499 6.61 2.39 -10.68
C ARG A 499 7.23 1.71 -11.91
N ALA A 500 7.69 0.47 -11.77
CA ALA A 500 8.33 -0.25 -12.87
C ALA A 500 7.38 -0.44 -14.06
N LEU A 501 6.10 -0.75 -13.79
CA LEU A 501 5.07 -0.91 -14.82
C LEU A 501 4.77 0.40 -15.56
N VAL A 502 4.68 1.52 -14.84
CA VAL A 502 4.49 2.86 -15.42
C VAL A 502 5.70 3.26 -16.27
N ASP A 503 6.92 3.04 -15.78
CA ASP A 503 8.15 3.35 -16.51
C ASP A 503 8.27 2.51 -17.80
N ILE A 504 7.95 1.21 -17.76
CA ILE A 504 7.86 0.33 -18.95
C ILE A 504 6.80 0.85 -19.92
N TYR A 505 5.62 1.21 -19.42
CA TYR A 505 4.54 1.73 -20.26
C TYR A 505 4.98 3.00 -21.00
N ASN A 506 5.59 3.94 -20.30
CA ASN A 506 6.01 5.23 -20.86
C ASN A 506 7.26 5.15 -21.74
N GLY A 507 7.84 3.96 -21.91
CA GLY A 507 9.07 3.75 -22.68
C GLY A 507 10.33 4.30 -21.99
N GLN A 508 10.27 4.47 -20.67
CA GLN A 508 11.40 4.91 -19.85
C GLN A 508 12.28 3.74 -19.39
N ALA A 509 11.80 2.51 -19.59
CA ALA A 509 12.46 1.26 -19.22
C ALA A 509 12.33 0.18 -20.32
N ASP A 510 12.66 0.55 -21.57
CA ASP A 510 12.53 -0.32 -22.76
C ASP A 510 13.47 -1.56 -22.75
N ASP A 511 14.47 -1.58 -21.87
CA ASP A 511 15.43 -2.67 -21.69
C ASP A 511 15.13 -3.58 -20.48
N VAL A 512 13.99 -3.36 -19.81
CA VAL A 512 13.63 -4.02 -18.55
C VAL A 512 12.60 -5.12 -18.77
N THR A 513 12.73 -6.18 -17.97
CA THR A 513 11.68 -7.18 -17.73
C THR A 513 11.38 -7.25 -16.24
N VAL A 514 10.12 -7.08 -15.84
CA VAL A 514 9.66 -7.44 -14.50
C VAL A 514 9.01 -8.82 -14.53
N MET A 515 9.21 -9.61 -13.47
CA MET A 515 8.66 -10.95 -13.33
C MET A 515 7.97 -11.11 -11.98
N ALA A 516 6.83 -11.79 -11.98
CA ALA A 516 6.17 -12.28 -10.78
C ALA A 516 5.97 -13.79 -10.87
N VAL A 517 6.19 -14.48 -9.75
CA VAL A 517 5.97 -15.93 -9.60
C VAL A 517 4.84 -16.11 -8.60
N ALA A 518 3.76 -16.76 -9.02
CA ALA A 518 2.62 -17.02 -8.15
C ALA A 518 3.00 -17.98 -7.00
N PRO A 519 2.23 -18.02 -5.90
CA PRO A 519 2.46 -18.98 -4.83
C PRO A 519 2.61 -20.42 -5.35
N VAL A 520 3.63 -21.11 -4.84
CA VAL A 520 3.98 -22.47 -5.29
C VAL A 520 3.05 -23.46 -4.60
N HIS A 521 2.37 -24.30 -5.40
CA HIS A 521 1.44 -25.30 -4.87
C HIS A 521 2.04 -26.69 -4.96
N CYS A 522 2.17 -27.36 -3.82
CA CYS A 522 2.52 -28.78 -3.74
C CYS A 522 1.26 -29.60 -3.50
N LYS A 523 0.95 -30.52 -4.42
CA LYS A 523 -0.19 -31.43 -4.28
C LYS A 523 0.08 -32.74 -5.01
N ASP A 524 -0.23 -33.86 -4.36
CA ASP A 524 -0.14 -35.21 -4.92
C ASP A 524 1.25 -35.51 -5.55
N GLY A 525 2.33 -35.08 -4.87
CA GLY A 525 3.71 -35.27 -5.34
C GLY A 525 4.14 -34.33 -6.48
N LYS A 526 3.32 -33.34 -6.84
CA LYS A 526 3.60 -32.37 -7.90
C LYS A 526 3.76 -30.98 -7.33
N ILE A 527 4.77 -30.26 -7.84
CA ILE A 527 5.05 -28.87 -7.54
C ILE A 527 4.62 -28.05 -8.76
N SER A 528 3.57 -27.25 -8.62
CA SER A 528 3.09 -26.36 -9.68
C SER A 528 3.67 -24.97 -9.50
N VAL A 529 4.41 -24.51 -10.51
CA VAL A 529 5.05 -23.19 -10.54
C VAL A 529 4.50 -22.40 -11.72
N HIS A 530 4.03 -21.19 -11.46
CA HIS A 530 3.52 -20.29 -12.49
C HIS A 530 4.18 -18.93 -12.39
N TRP A 531 4.53 -18.33 -13.53
CA TRP A 531 5.12 -17.01 -13.59
C TRP A 531 4.50 -16.18 -14.71
N THR A 532 4.72 -14.88 -14.63
CA THR A 532 4.40 -13.94 -15.69
C THR A 532 5.43 -12.84 -15.76
N THR A 533 5.55 -12.22 -16.93
CA THR A 533 6.48 -11.12 -17.18
C THR A 533 5.81 -9.97 -17.93
N VAL A 534 6.35 -8.77 -17.73
CA VAL A 534 6.04 -7.56 -18.48
C VAL A 534 7.36 -6.90 -18.88
N GLY A 535 7.43 -6.34 -20.09
CA GLY A 535 8.64 -5.74 -20.67
C GLY A 535 9.27 -6.62 -21.74
N VAL A 536 10.60 -6.63 -21.83
CA VAL A 536 11.34 -7.44 -22.81
C VAL A 536 11.02 -8.92 -22.60
N GLN A 537 10.81 -9.66 -23.68
CA GLN A 537 10.45 -11.07 -23.59
C GLN A 537 11.68 -11.92 -23.26
N PRO A 538 11.64 -12.76 -22.20
CA PRO A 538 12.71 -13.71 -21.91
C PRO A 538 12.88 -14.74 -23.02
N GLU A 539 14.11 -15.18 -23.24
CA GLU A 539 14.40 -16.26 -24.19
C GLU A 539 13.92 -17.62 -23.65
N SER A 540 14.01 -17.80 -22.33
CA SER A 540 13.59 -19.01 -21.61
C SER A 540 13.60 -18.78 -20.10
N PHE A 541 13.21 -19.79 -19.32
CA PHE A 541 13.27 -19.74 -17.86
C PHE A 541 14.10 -20.89 -17.29
N THR A 542 14.83 -20.62 -16.21
CA THR A 542 15.54 -21.61 -15.39
C THR A 542 14.84 -21.72 -14.05
N VAL A 543 14.61 -22.95 -13.57
CA VAL A 543 14.01 -23.19 -12.24
C VAL A 543 14.99 -23.98 -11.39
N ALA A 544 15.25 -23.48 -10.18
CA ALA A 544 16.09 -24.12 -9.19
C ALA A 544 15.32 -24.34 -7.88
N ILE A 545 15.62 -25.45 -7.19
CA ILE A 545 15.14 -25.74 -5.83
C ILE A 545 16.39 -25.88 -4.96
N ASP A 546 16.45 -25.10 -3.88
CA ASP A 546 17.58 -25.04 -2.93
C ASP A 546 18.93 -24.81 -3.62
N GLY A 547 18.93 -23.98 -4.66
CA GLY A 547 20.12 -23.66 -5.46
C GLY A 547 20.51 -24.72 -6.49
N GLN A 548 19.82 -25.86 -6.55
CA GLN A 548 20.02 -26.87 -7.58
C GLN A 548 19.03 -26.66 -8.73
N THR A 549 19.54 -26.48 -9.95
CA THR A 549 18.70 -26.41 -11.16
C THR A 549 17.95 -27.72 -11.37
N VAL A 550 16.62 -27.63 -11.48
CA VAL A 550 15.71 -28.76 -11.68
C VAL A 550 15.01 -28.71 -13.04
N GLU A 551 14.92 -27.54 -13.67
CA GLU A 551 14.41 -27.35 -15.02
C GLU A 551 15.24 -26.30 -15.75
N THR A 552 15.55 -26.54 -17.02
CA THR A 552 16.34 -25.61 -17.85
C THR A 552 15.59 -25.31 -19.12
N ALA A 553 15.56 -24.03 -19.49
CA ALA A 553 14.91 -23.55 -20.69
C ALA A 553 13.40 -23.87 -20.75
N ALA A 554 12.71 -23.77 -19.62
CA ALA A 554 11.25 -23.83 -19.60
C ALA A 554 10.68 -22.72 -20.51
N GLY A 555 9.79 -23.11 -21.42
CA GLY A 555 8.99 -22.19 -22.22
C GLY A 555 7.63 -21.93 -21.58
N GLY A 556 6.94 -20.87 -22.01
CA GLY A 556 5.59 -20.56 -21.54
C GLY A 556 5.55 -19.86 -20.17
N THR A 557 4.49 -20.12 -19.40
CA THR A 557 4.11 -19.36 -18.19
C THR A 557 4.15 -20.21 -16.90
N GLY A 558 4.83 -21.35 -16.93
CA GLY A 558 4.93 -22.23 -15.76
C GLY A 558 5.49 -23.62 -16.07
N VAL A 559 5.75 -24.37 -15.00
CA VAL A 559 6.22 -25.77 -15.05
C VAL A 559 5.55 -26.59 -13.94
N SER A 560 5.41 -27.89 -14.18
CA SER A 560 5.04 -28.87 -13.15
C SER A 560 6.24 -29.79 -12.88
N LEU A 561 6.76 -29.76 -11.66
CA LEU A 561 7.91 -30.53 -11.22
C LEU A 561 7.47 -31.68 -10.31
N SER A 562 8.31 -32.69 -10.16
CA SER A 562 8.12 -33.74 -9.15
C SER A 562 8.65 -33.27 -7.80
N SER A 563 7.95 -33.56 -6.71
CA SER A 563 8.50 -33.43 -5.35
C SER A 563 9.27 -34.69 -4.92
N GLU A 564 9.35 -35.72 -5.76
CA GLU A 564 10.09 -36.94 -5.48
C GLU A 564 11.58 -36.63 -5.28
N GLY A 565 12.14 -37.07 -4.15
CA GLY A 565 13.52 -36.82 -3.77
C GLY A 565 13.75 -35.55 -2.96
N LEU A 566 12.74 -34.69 -2.79
CA LEU A 566 12.80 -33.60 -1.81
C LEU A 566 12.49 -34.13 -0.41
N THR A 567 13.20 -33.58 0.58
CA THR A 567 12.94 -33.88 1.99
C THR A 567 11.66 -33.19 2.46
N PRO A 568 10.81 -33.81 3.30
CA PRO A 568 9.70 -33.07 3.90
C PRO A 568 10.18 -31.83 4.66
N GLY A 569 9.55 -30.68 4.42
CA GLY A 569 9.96 -29.40 5.01
C GLY A 569 9.88 -28.20 4.07
N ASP A 570 10.49 -27.10 4.51
CA ASP A 570 10.52 -25.83 3.77
C ASP A 570 11.68 -25.83 2.76
N HIS A 571 11.39 -25.39 1.54
CA HIS A 571 12.31 -25.32 0.40
C HIS A 571 12.27 -23.93 -0.22
N LEU A 572 13.34 -23.58 -0.95
CA LEU A 572 13.42 -22.34 -1.71
C LEU A 572 13.41 -22.63 -3.21
N LEU A 573 12.31 -22.28 -3.88
CA LEU A 573 12.22 -22.23 -5.32
C LEU A 573 12.82 -20.90 -5.82
N THR A 574 13.58 -20.93 -6.92
CA THR A 574 14.03 -19.74 -7.63
C THR A 574 13.73 -19.88 -9.12
N VAL A 575 13.09 -18.88 -9.71
CA VAL A 575 12.83 -18.77 -11.15
C VAL A 575 13.68 -17.63 -11.69
N THR A 576 14.45 -17.89 -12.75
CA THR A 576 15.28 -16.90 -13.43
C THR A 576 14.78 -16.75 -14.87
N ALA A 577 14.50 -15.51 -15.31
CA ALA A 577 14.17 -15.21 -16.69
C ALA A 577 15.46 -14.96 -17.49
N ASN A 578 15.76 -15.83 -18.46
CA ASN A 578 17.03 -15.82 -19.18
C ASN A 578 17.00 -14.85 -20.37
N GLY A 579 18.15 -14.24 -20.68
CA GLY A 579 18.32 -13.35 -21.83
C GLY A 579 17.79 -11.92 -21.63
N VAL A 580 17.33 -11.59 -20.41
CA VAL A 580 16.77 -10.29 -20.05
C VAL A 580 17.34 -9.77 -18.74
N GLY A 581 17.14 -8.48 -18.46
CA GLY A 581 17.55 -7.82 -17.22
C GLY A 581 16.44 -6.92 -16.65
N THR A 582 16.59 -6.52 -15.38
CA THR A 582 15.72 -5.54 -14.72
C THR A 582 16.54 -4.45 -14.05
N ARG A 583 16.00 -3.23 -13.99
CA ARG A 583 16.57 -2.14 -13.19
C ARG A 583 15.89 -1.96 -11.84
N TYR A 584 14.82 -2.72 -11.59
CA TYR A 584 13.99 -2.63 -10.40
C TYR A 584 14.23 -3.89 -9.58
N ALA A 585 14.61 -3.70 -8.31
CA ALA A 585 14.82 -4.79 -7.37
C ALA A 585 13.48 -5.36 -6.86
N LEU A 586 12.41 -4.56 -6.94
CA LEU A 586 11.11 -4.80 -6.35
C LEU A 586 11.24 -5.12 -4.86
N SER A 587 12.05 -4.32 -4.16
CA SER A 587 12.35 -4.55 -2.74
C SER A 587 11.07 -4.43 -1.91
N PRO A 588 10.78 -5.38 -1.00
CA PRO A 588 9.74 -5.17 0.00
C PRO A 588 10.20 -4.24 1.13
N TYR A 589 11.51 -3.98 1.26
CA TYR A 589 12.08 -3.25 2.39
C TYR A 589 12.24 -1.75 2.14
N ASP A 590 12.42 -1.35 0.89
CA ASP A 590 12.68 0.04 0.51
C ASP A 590 11.97 0.41 -0.78
N LEU A 591 11.68 1.69 -0.95
CA LEU A 591 11.30 2.24 -2.24
C LEU A 591 12.50 2.19 -3.20
N ASP A 592 12.32 1.55 -4.34
CA ASP A 592 13.38 1.28 -5.30
C ASP A 592 14.02 2.58 -5.81
N THR A 593 15.32 2.49 -6.08
CA THR A 593 16.04 3.41 -6.95
C THR A 593 16.50 2.60 -8.15
N PRO A 594 16.02 2.89 -9.38
CA PRO A 594 16.40 2.11 -10.55
C PRO A 594 17.92 2.01 -10.71
N SER A 595 18.44 0.82 -10.94
CA SER A 595 19.87 0.60 -11.08
C SER A 595 20.40 1.17 -12.40
N ALA A 596 21.66 1.62 -12.37
CA ALA A 596 22.35 2.14 -13.55
C ALA A 596 22.66 1.05 -14.59
N GLU A 597 22.83 -0.20 -14.16
CA GLU A 597 23.03 -1.37 -15.01
C GLU A 597 21.93 -2.41 -14.76
N PRO A 598 21.44 -3.13 -15.79
CA PRO A 598 20.46 -4.20 -15.59
C PRO A 598 21.00 -5.32 -14.71
N MET A 599 20.16 -5.78 -13.80
CA MET A 599 20.35 -6.91 -12.90
C MET A 599 19.65 -8.15 -13.45
N PRO A 600 20.05 -9.37 -13.04
CA PRO A 600 19.31 -10.59 -13.37
C PRO A 600 17.85 -10.51 -12.91
N VAL A 601 16.94 -11.03 -13.73
CA VAL A 601 15.51 -11.14 -13.39
C VAL A 601 15.28 -12.45 -12.68
N GLU A 602 15.32 -12.42 -11.35
CA GLU A 602 15.21 -13.60 -10.49
C GLU A 602 14.16 -13.39 -9.40
N VAL A 603 13.31 -14.39 -9.18
CA VAL A 603 12.30 -14.39 -8.13
C VAL A 603 12.38 -15.68 -7.35
N SER A 604 12.55 -15.57 -6.03
CA SER A 604 12.56 -16.72 -5.13
C SER A 604 11.28 -16.81 -4.29
N LYS A 605 10.78 -18.03 -4.10
CA LYS A 605 9.57 -18.34 -3.33
C LYS A 605 9.84 -19.49 -2.37
N LYS A 606 9.46 -19.29 -1.11
CA LYS A 606 9.42 -20.38 -0.13
C LYS A 606 8.20 -21.23 -0.40
N PHE A 607 8.36 -22.54 -0.30
CA PHE A 607 7.26 -23.50 -0.37
C PHE A 607 7.54 -24.67 0.56
N ARG A 608 6.51 -25.46 0.89
CA ARG A 608 6.63 -26.58 1.79
C ARG A 608 6.21 -27.89 1.12
N VAL A 609 7.03 -28.92 1.28
CA VAL A 609 6.73 -30.30 0.89
C VAL A 609 6.23 -31.05 2.13
N GLU A 610 5.09 -31.72 2.00
CA GLU A 610 4.47 -32.52 3.07
C GLU A 610 5.18 -33.86 3.34
#